data_AF-A0AAW3AWZ6-F1
#
_entry.id   AF-A0AAW3AWZ6-F1
#
_cell.length_a   1.000
_cell.length_b   1.000
_cell.length_c   1.000
_cell.angle_alpha   90.00
_cell.angle_beta   90.00
_cell.angle_gamma   90.00
#
_symmetry.space_group_name_H-M   'P 1'
#
loop_
_entity.id
_entity.type
_entity.pdbx_description
1 polymer ?
#
loop_
_entity_poly.entity_id
_entity_poly.type
_entity_poly.pdbx_seq_one_letter_code
_entity_poly.pdbx_strand_id
1 'polypeptide(L)'
;MATTQRFFQSLREYPKSLEPGNLHVWARGTAAQRAREYLEAAVRLTQRLASTAGAPSDAATLGPLPVTKEEDVAALRNQYDALTASESLLEEKLRAYRDMVHELRGWYHSELCTQQFCYELEAWLQTQEESRAVLTDLYVQVHTARYRLQRDLFDYLHLHALGVL
;
A
#
# COMPACT_ATOMS: atom_id res chain seq x y z
N MET A 1 7.70 35.76 37.76
CA MET A 1 6.74 35.75 36.63
C MET A 1 6.02 34.42 36.68
N ALA A 2 4.71 34.42 36.89
CA ALA A 2 3.93 33.20 36.89
C ALA A 2 3.79 32.74 35.43
N THR A 3 4.50 31.70 35.04
CA THR A 3 4.21 30.97 33.79
C THR A 3 2.86 30.30 33.99
N THR A 4 1.81 30.90 33.43
CA THR A 4 0.49 30.29 33.34
C THR A 4 0.66 28.98 32.60
N GLN A 5 0.55 27.85 33.31
CA GLN A 5 0.57 26.54 32.69
C GLN A 5 -0.64 26.47 31.74
N ARG A 6 -0.36 26.46 30.44
CA ARG A 6 -1.39 26.35 29.41
C ARG A 6 -1.80 24.89 29.30
N PHE A 7 -3.08 24.61 29.46
CA PHE A 7 -3.65 23.30 29.20
C PHE A 7 -4.27 23.31 27.81
N PHE A 8 -3.93 22.31 27.00
CA PHE A 8 -4.56 22.11 25.70
C PHE A 8 -5.87 21.35 25.86
N GLN A 9 -6.97 21.93 25.38
CA GLN A 9 -8.32 21.42 25.63
C GLN A 9 -8.84 20.53 24.51
N SER A 10 -8.38 20.76 23.27
CA SER A 10 -8.84 20.04 22.08
C SER A 10 -7.70 19.71 21.14
N LEU A 11 -7.86 18.62 20.38
CA LEU A 11 -6.97 18.22 19.29
C LEU A 11 -6.86 19.31 18.20
N ARG A 12 -7.87 20.19 18.10
CA ARG A 12 -7.88 21.34 17.17
C ARG A 12 -6.83 22.40 17.51
N GLU A 13 -6.33 22.41 18.75
CA GLU A 13 -5.26 23.31 19.17
C GLU A 13 -3.87 22.77 18.81
N TYR A 14 -3.79 21.56 18.24
CA TYR A 14 -2.53 20.99 17.78
C TYR A 14 -1.88 21.93 16.74
N PRO A 15 -0.64 22.37 16.95
CA PRO A 15 -0.04 23.44 16.14
C PRO A 15 0.34 23.02 14.71
N LYS A 16 0.31 21.71 14.41
CA LYS A 16 0.63 21.18 13.08
C LYS A 16 -0.60 20.52 12.45
N SER A 17 -0.54 20.34 11.14
CA SER A 17 -1.62 19.67 10.42
C SER A 17 -1.63 18.17 10.69
N LEU A 18 -2.83 17.60 10.90
CA LEU A 18 -3.06 16.16 10.98
C LEU A 18 -3.28 15.53 9.59
N GLU A 19 -3.40 16.34 8.54
CA GLU A 19 -3.67 15.86 7.18
C GLU A 19 -2.66 14.82 6.67
N PRO A 20 -1.33 14.99 6.87
CA PRO A 20 -0.36 13.99 6.40
C PRO A 20 -0.55 12.58 6.95
N GLY A 21 -1.11 12.43 8.16
CA GLY A 21 -1.38 11.14 8.80
C GLY A 21 -2.86 10.74 8.77
N ASN A 22 -3.70 11.45 8.02
CA ASN A 22 -5.11 11.13 7.90
C ASN A 22 -5.33 9.98 6.89
N LEU A 23 -4.94 8.78 7.30
CA LEU A 23 -5.14 7.54 6.54
C LEU A 23 -6.59 7.29 6.17
N HIS A 24 -7.53 7.74 6.99
CA HIS A 24 -8.96 7.58 6.74
C HIS A 24 -9.42 8.27 5.46
N VAL A 25 -8.99 9.52 5.27
CA VAL A 25 -9.27 10.26 4.03
C VAL A 25 -8.57 9.60 2.85
N TRP A 26 -7.31 9.18 3.05
CA TRP A 26 -6.53 8.59 1.98
C TRP A 26 -7.06 7.22 1.51
N ALA A 27 -7.51 6.37 2.44
CA ALA A 27 -8.08 5.04 2.14
C ALA A 27 -9.33 5.09 1.25
N ARG A 28 -10.08 6.20 1.35
CA ARG A 28 -11.26 6.51 0.52
C ARG A 28 -10.94 7.44 -0.66
N GLY A 29 -9.70 7.89 -0.76
CA GLY A 29 -9.23 8.78 -1.80
C GLY A 29 -9.03 8.05 -3.13
N THR A 30 -8.90 8.85 -4.18
CA THR A 30 -8.68 8.38 -5.55
C THR A 30 -7.39 7.58 -5.72
N ALA A 31 -6.35 7.88 -4.93
CA ALA A 31 -5.09 7.18 -5.00
C ALA A 31 -5.18 5.73 -4.49
N ALA A 32 -5.80 5.50 -3.33
CA ALA A 32 -6.04 4.15 -2.82
C ALA A 32 -6.99 3.37 -3.74
N GLN A 33 -7.97 4.06 -4.34
CA GLN A 33 -8.84 3.46 -5.34
C GLN A 33 -8.08 3.01 -6.59
N ARG A 34 -7.20 3.85 -7.15
CA ARG A 34 -6.34 3.47 -8.28
C ARG A 34 -5.43 2.29 -7.96
N ALA A 35 -4.86 2.23 -6.76
CA ALA A 35 -4.04 1.09 -6.35
C ALA A 35 -4.84 -0.23 -6.37
N ARG A 36 -6.12 -0.20 -5.94
CA ARG A 36 -7.03 -1.35 -6.05
C ARG A 36 -7.32 -1.70 -7.51
N GLU A 37 -7.55 -0.72 -8.36
CA GLU A 37 -7.81 -0.92 -9.79
C GLU A 37 -6.61 -1.56 -10.51
N TYR A 38 -5.39 -1.08 -10.23
CA TYR A 38 -4.17 -1.69 -10.79
C TYR A 38 -3.94 -3.11 -10.28
N LEU A 39 -4.20 -3.36 -8.98
CA LEU A 39 -4.16 -4.71 -8.42
C LEU A 39 -5.16 -5.63 -9.14
N GLU A 40 -6.40 -5.18 -9.30
CA GLU A 40 -7.45 -5.97 -9.97
C GLU A 40 -7.11 -6.22 -11.44
N ALA A 41 -6.57 -5.22 -12.14
CA ALA A 41 -6.11 -5.35 -13.53
C ALA A 41 -4.96 -6.37 -13.66
N ALA A 42 -3.98 -6.33 -12.75
CA ALA A 42 -2.87 -7.27 -12.72
C ALA A 42 -3.33 -8.71 -12.44
N VAL A 43 -4.27 -8.91 -11.51
CA VAL A 43 -4.86 -10.22 -11.21
C VAL A 43 -5.64 -10.76 -12.42
N ARG A 44 -6.45 -9.94 -13.08
CA ARG A 44 -7.19 -10.35 -14.29
C ARG A 44 -6.26 -10.69 -15.44
N LEU A 45 -5.19 -9.91 -15.64
CA LEU A 45 -4.20 -10.16 -16.68
C LEU A 45 -3.49 -11.50 -16.46
N THR A 46 -3.00 -11.75 -15.25
CA THR A 46 -2.34 -13.02 -14.90
C THR A 46 -3.27 -14.22 -15.02
N GLN A 47 -4.53 -14.11 -14.60
CA GLN A 47 -5.54 -15.17 -14.79
C GLN A 47 -5.84 -15.45 -16.26
N ARG A 48 -5.95 -14.40 -17.09
CA ARG A 48 -6.18 -14.54 -18.53
C ARG A 48 -5.03 -15.29 -19.19
N LEU A 49 -3.80 -14.90 -18.88
CA LEU A 49 -2.58 -15.51 -19.41
C LEU A 49 -2.47 -17.00 -19.03
N ALA A 50 -2.75 -17.33 -17.76
CA ALA A 50 -2.80 -18.72 -17.31
C ALA A 50 -3.88 -19.54 -18.04
N SER A 51 -5.03 -18.94 -18.37
CA SER A 51 -6.12 -19.61 -19.07
C SER A 51 -5.81 -19.86 -20.56
N THR A 52 -5.07 -18.94 -21.20
CA THR A 52 -4.64 -19.08 -22.60
C THR A 52 -3.49 -20.08 -22.78
N ALA A 53 -2.75 -20.40 -21.72
CA ALA A 53 -1.62 -21.34 -21.77
C ALA A 53 -2.02 -22.82 -21.94
N GLY A 54 -3.31 -23.18 -21.79
CA GLY A 54 -3.85 -24.48 -22.22
C GLY A 54 -3.24 -25.75 -21.58
N ALA A 55 -3.73 -26.12 -20.39
CA ALA A 55 -3.80 -27.50 -19.82
C ALA A 55 -2.49 -28.23 -19.38
N PRO A 56 -2.64 -29.42 -18.77
CA PRO A 56 -2.26 -29.75 -17.38
C PRO A 56 -0.77 -30.08 -17.21
N SER A 57 -0.12 -29.50 -16.20
CA SER A 57 1.26 -29.88 -15.87
C SER A 57 1.27 -31.05 -14.89
N ASP A 58 1.41 -32.28 -15.41
CA ASP A 58 1.86 -33.46 -14.66
C ASP A 58 3.38 -33.42 -14.36
N ALA A 59 4.06 -32.31 -14.67
CA ALA A 59 5.44 -32.07 -14.26
C ALA A 59 5.44 -31.34 -12.92
N ALA A 60 5.67 -32.10 -11.85
CA ALA A 60 5.76 -31.65 -10.46
C ALA A 60 6.95 -30.70 -10.17
N THR A 61 7.33 -29.80 -11.07
CA THR A 61 8.52 -28.97 -10.84
C THR A 61 8.42 -27.53 -11.33
N LEU A 62 7.63 -27.17 -12.35
CA LEU A 62 7.41 -25.78 -12.74
C LEU A 62 5.99 -25.65 -13.31
N GLY A 63 5.17 -24.77 -12.74
CA GLY A 63 3.82 -24.50 -13.26
C GLY A 63 3.85 -23.94 -14.70
N PRO A 64 2.72 -23.96 -15.42
CA PRO A 64 2.67 -23.46 -16.79
C PRO A 64 3.16 -22.01 -16.86
N LEU A 65 4.10 -21.75 -17.77
CA LEU A 65 4.63 -20.41 -18.02
C LEU A 65 3.54 -19.53 -18.64
N PRO A 66 3.13 -18.45 -17.96
CA PRO A 66 2.00 -17.65 -18.43
C PRO A 66 2.34 -16.74 -19.61
N VAL A 67 3.63 -16.50 -19.89
CA VAL A 67 4.07 -15.53 -20.90
C VAL A 67 4.70 -16.25 -22.08
N THR A 68 4.08 -16.18 -23.24
CA THR A 68 4.56 -16.82 -24.48
C THR A 68 4.69 -15.86 -25.66
N LYS A 69 4.20 -14.61 -25.54
CA LYS A 69 4.22 -13.60 -26.61
C LYS A 69 4.80 -12.28 -26.12
N GLU A 70 5.48 -11.57 -27.02
CA GLU A 70 6.08 -10.25 -26.74
C GLU A 70 5.03 -9.19 -26.36
N GLU A 71 3.83 -9.26 -26.94
CA GLU A 71 2.71 -8.36 -26.61
C GLU A 71 2.26 -8.51 -25.15
N ASP A 72 2.29 -9.74 -24.61
CA ASP A 72 1.94 -10.02 -23.22
C ASP A 72 3.00 -9.45 -22.26
N VAL A 73 4.28 -9.45 -22.67
CA VAL A 73 5.40 -8.87 -21.90
C VAL A 73 5.22 -7.36 -21.73
N ALA A 74 4.83 -6.64 -22.80
CA ALA A 74 4.60 -5.20 -22.72
C ALA A 74 3.43 -4.87 -21.77
N ALA A 75 2.34 -5.64 -21.84
CA ALA A 75 1.20 -5.48 -20.93
C ALA A 75 1.59 -5.76 -19.47
N LEU A 76 2.38 -6.81 -19.21
CA LEU A 76 2.85 -7.17 -17.87
C LEU A 76 3.82 -6.13 -17.30
N ARG A 77 4.73 -5.57 -18.12
CA ARG A 77 5.63 -4.47 -17.71
C ARG A 77 4.84 -3.23 -17.29
N ASN A 78 3.84 -2.83 -18.09
CA ASN A 78 3.00 -1.69 -17.74
C ASN A 78 2.25 -1.91 -16.41
N GLN A 79 1.75 -3.11 -16.16
CA GLN A 79 1.13 -3.44 -14.87
C GLN A 79 2.14 -3.48 -13.72
N TYR A 80 3.34 -4.01 -13.96
CA TYR A 80 4.42 -4.01 -12.98
C TYR A 80 4.80 -2.58 -12.56
N ASP A 81 4.95 -1.66 -13.50
CA ASP A 81 5.29 -0.26 -13.22
C ASP A 81 4.17 0.44 -12.43
N ALA A 82 2.90 0.20 -12.79
CA ALA A 82 1.75 0.75 -12.09
C ALA A 82 1.63 0.23 -10.64
N LEU A 83 1.90 -1.06 -10.42
CA LEU A 83 1.94 -1.63 -9.07
C LEU A 83 3.11 -1.10 -8.26
N THR A 84 4.28 -0.91 -8.88
CA THR A 84 5.47 -0.33 -8.23
C THR A 84 5.21 1.09 -7.73
N ALA A 85 4.57 1.92 -8.56
CA ALA A 85 4.16 3.27 -8.17
C ALA A 85 3.12 3.25 -7.03
N SER A 86 2.16 2.33 -7.10
CA SER A 86 1.12 2.17 -6.08
C SER A 86 1.69 1.71 -4.74
N GLU A 87 2.62 0.75 -4.75
CA GLU A 87 3.34 0.26 -3.56
C GLU A 87 4.12 1.40 -2.89
N SER A 88 4.88 2.16 -3.66
CA SER A 88 5.68 3.28 -3.16
C SER A 88 4.81 4.33 -2.47
N LEU A 89 3.65 4.63 -3.06
CA LEU A 89 2.70 5.58 -2.48
C LEU A 89 2.05 5.05 -1.20
N LEU A 90 1.68 3.77 -1.16
CA LEU A 90 1.14 3.11 0.04
C LEU A 90 2.15 3.18 1.19
N GLU A 91 3.42 2.86 0.91
CA GLU A 91 4.50 2.93 1.88
C GLU A 91 4.71 4.35 2.40
N GLU A 92 4.73 5.35 1.51
CA GLU A 92 4.86 6.76 1.87
C GLU A 92 3.77 7.19 2.87
N LYS A 93 2.51 6.83 2.62
CA LYS A 93 1.39 7.22 3.49
C LYS A 93 1.38 6.50 4.83
N LEU A 94 1.68 5.21 4.83
CA LEU A 94 1.83 4.45 6.08
C LEU A 94 2.98 5.00 6.93
N ARG A 95 4.09 5.40 6.30
CA ARG A 95 5.22 6.05 6.97
C ARG A 95 4.84 7.42 7.52
N ALA A 96 4.17 8.26 6.74
CA ALA A 96 3.72 9.58 7.18
C ALA A 96 2.79 9.49 8.41
N TYR A 97 1.88 8.52 8.44
CA TYR A 97 1.06 8.24 9.61
C TYR A 97 1.89 7.84 10.83
N ARG A 98 2.82 6.88 10.67
CA ARG A 98 3.70 6.45 11.77
C ARG A 98 4.48 7.62 12.36
N ASP A 99 5.06 8.44 11.51
CA ASP A 99 5.87 9.59 11.92
C ASP A 99 5.00 10.63 12.64
N MET A 100 3.76 10.84 12.19
CA MET A 100 2.78 11.69 12.88
C MET A 100 2.38 11.14 14.25
N VAL A 101 2.14 9.83 14.37
CA VAL A 101 1.82 9.21 15.68
C VAL A 101 2.99 9.36 16.64
N HIS A 102 4.24 9.22 16.17
CA HIS A 102 5.42 9.48 16.99
C HIS A 102 5.50 10.93 17.45
N GLU A 103 5.20 11.87 16.55
CA GLU A 103 5.18 13.29 16.89
C GLU A 103 4.09 13.63 17.92
N LEU A 104 2.86 13.15 17.70
CA LEU A 104 1.75 13.31 18.63
C LEU A 104 2.07 12.70 19.99
N ARG A 105 2.73 11.53 20.02
CA ARG A 105 3.20 10.92 21.26
C ARG A 105 4.24 11.81 21.95
N GLY A 106 5.20 12.36 21.22
CA GLY A 106 6.18 13.29 21.79
C GLY A 106 5.52 14.52 22.41
N TRP A 107 4.56 15.11 21.69
CA TRP A 107 3.81 16.27 22.14
C TRP A 107 2.94 15.98 23.37
N TYR A 108 2.26 14.83 23.39
CA TYR A 108 1.49 14.34 24.54
C TYR A 108 2.35 14.19 25.81
N HIS A 109 3.59 13.75 25.68
CA HIS A 109 4.49 13.59 26.85
C HIS A 109 5.07 14.91 27.35
N SER A 110 5.12 15.95 26.51
CA SER A 110 5.71 17.25 26.85
C SER A 110 4.71 18.26 27.42
N GLU A 111 3.41 18.05 27.22
CA GLU A 111 2.37 19.05 27.48
C GLU A 111 1.37 18.62 28.56
N LEU A 112 0.73 19.60 29.20
CA LEU A 112 -0.38 19.35 30.12
C LEU A 112 -1.69 19.24 29.33
N CYS A 113 -2.12 18.01 29.06
CA CYS A 113 -3.35 17.73 28.31
C CYS A 113 -4.58 17.60 29.22
N THR A 114 -5.74 18.08 28.76
CA THR A 114 -7.02 17.80 29.44
C THR A 114 -7.53 16.39 29.10
N GLN A 115 -8.48 15.90 29.90
CA GLN A 115 -9.16 14.63 29.62
C GLN A 115 -9.93 14.68 28.29
N GLN A 116 -10.50 15.84 27.93
CA GLN A 116 -11.18 16.05 26.64
C GLN A 116 -10.22 15.86 25.46
N PHE A 117 -9.01 16.43 25.55
CA PHE A 117 -7.98 16.23 24.53
C PHE A 117 -7.63 14.74 24.38
N CYS A 118 -7.46 14.02 25.48
CA CYS A 118 -7.16 12.58 25.45
C CYS A 118 -8.25 11.77 24.73
N TYR A 119 -9.53 12.07 25.01
CA TYR A 119 -10.65 11.42 24.32
C TYR A 119 -10.67 11.72 22.82
N GLU A 120 -10.45 12.98 22.41
CA GLU A 120 -10.41 13.36 21.00
C GLU A 120 -9.24 12.70 20.26
N LEU A 121 -8.07 12.61 20.90
CA LEU A 121 -6.89 11.94 20.35
C LEU A 121 -7.13 10.44 20.20
N GLU A 122 -7.69 9.78 21.21
CA GLU A 122 -7.99 8.35 21.17
C GLU A 122 -9.00 8.02 20.05
N ALA A 123 -10.08 8.80 19.95
CA ALA A 123 -11.08 8.64 18.89
C ALA A 123 -10.48 8.86 17.48
N TRP A 124 -9.60 9.87 17.34
CA TRP A 124 -8.88 10.10 16.09
C TRP A 124 -7.96 8.92 15.75
N LEU A 125 -7.14 8.45 16.70
CA LEU A 125 -6.22 7.33 16.51
C LEU A 125 -6.96 6.05 16.11
N GLN A 126 -8.08 5.75 16.78
CA GLN A 126 -8.90 4.57 16.47
C GLN A 126 -9.41 4.59 15.03
N THR A 127 -9.87 5.75 14.55
CA THR A 127 -10.30 5.94 13.16
C THR A 127 -9.17 5.70 12.16
N GLN A 128 -7.95 6.12 12.51
CA GLN A 128 -6.77 5.89 11.66
C GLN A 128 -6.31 4.43 11.70
N GLU A 129 -6.50 3.73 12.81
CA GLU A 129 -6.04 2.34 12.99
C GLU A 129 -6.80 1.37 12.08
N GLU A 130 -8.11 1.53 11.97
CA GLU A 130 -8.94 0.79 11.01
C GLU A 130 -8.45 1.02 9.58
N SER A 131 -8.18 2.28 9.25
CA SER A 131 -7.68 2.68 7.94
C SER A 131 -6.28 2.12 7.69
N ARG A 132 -5.40 2.12 8.70
CA ARG A 132 -4.06 1.54 8.63
C ARG A 132 -4.11 0.06 8.32
N ALA A 133 -4.99 -0.70 8.96
CA ALA A 133 -5.14 -2.13 8.70
C ALA A 133 -5.53 -2.38 7.24
N VAL A 134 -6.54 -1.67 6.73
CA VAL A 134 -6.99 -1.78 5.33
C VAL A 134 -5.87 -1.44 4.34
N LEU A 135 -5.10 -0.38 4.60
CA LEU A 135 -4.03 0.05 3.70
C LEU A 135 -2.80 -0.85 3.77
N THR A 136 -2.53 -1.44 4.93
CA THR A 136 -1.46 -2.42 5.10
C THR A 136 -1.79 -3.71 4.34
N ASP A 137 -3.04 -4.17 4.41
CA ASP A 137 -3.50 -5.31 3.62
C ASP A 137 -3.40 -5.03 2.12
N LEU A 138 -3.84 -3.85 1.67
CA LEU A 138 -3.67 -3.43 0.27
C LEU A 138 -2.20 -3.39 -0.15
N TYR A 139 -1.31 -2.88 0.71
CA TYR A 139 0.14 -2.89 0.46
C TYR A 139 0.67 -4.32 0.27
N VAL A 140 0.30 -5.25 1.15
CA VAL A 140 0.73 -6.66 1.04
C VAL A 140 0.23 -7.30 -0.26
N GLN A 141 -1.01 -7.02 -0.66
CA GLN A 141 -1.58 -7.55 -1.90
C GLN A 141 -0.88 -6.97 -3.13
N VAL A 142 -0.66 -5.66 -3.18
CA VAL A 142 0.08 -4.98 -4.25
C VAL A 142 1.51 -5.50 -4.35
N HIS A 143 2.22 -5.61 -3.21
CA HIS A 143 3.58 -6.16 -3.14
C HIS A 143 3.63 -7.58 -3.70
N THR A 144 2.71 -8.44 -3.26
CA THR A 144 2.63 -9.83 -3.71
C THR A 144 2.37 -9.93 -5.21
N ALA A 145 1.45 -9.13 -5.74
CA ALA A 145 1.14 -9.10 -7.17
C ALA A 145 2.33 -8.58 -7.99
N ARG A 146 2.98 -7.49 -7.54
CA ARG A 146 4.18 -6.94 -8.19
C ARG A 146 5.32 -7.96 -8.23
N TYR A 147 5.58 -8.64 -7.12
CA TYR A 147 6.65 -9.65 -7.04
C TYR A 147 6.39 -10.84 -7.98
N ARG A 148 5.14 -11.30 -8.08
CA ARG A 148 4.76 -12.34 -9.04
C ARG A 148 5.01 -11.89 -10.47
N LEU A 149 4.57 -10.68 -10.85
CA LEU A 149 4.84 -10.12 -12.18
C LEU A 149 6.34 -10.00 -12.47
N GLN A 150 7.13 -9.57 -11.48
CA GLN A 150 8.58 -9.48 -11.62
C GLN A 150 9.20 -10.84 -11.96
N ARG A 151 8.79 -11.88 -11.23
CA ARG A 151 9.25 -13.25 -11.46
C ARG A 151 8.81 -13.74 -12.84
N ASP A 152 7.54 -13.59 -13.20
CA ASP A 152 7.02 -14.07 -14.48
C ASP A 152 7.71 -13.37 -15.66
N LEU A 153 8.02 -12.07 -15.55
CA LEU A 153 8.83 -11.32 -16.53
C LEU A 153 10.28 -11.81 -16.61
N PHE A 154 10.90 -12.13 -15.46
CA PHE A 154 12.25 -12.65 -15.41
C PHE A 154 12.35 -14.05 -16.04
N ASP A 155 11.40 -14.93 -15.71
CA ASP A 155 11.31 -16.28 -16.26
C ASP A 155 11.15 -16.26 -17.79
N TYR A 156 10.29 -15.36 -18.32
CA TYR A 156 10.16 -15.15 -19.76
C TYR A 156 11.49 -14.75 -20.42
N LEU A 157 12.17 -13.73 -19.87
CA LEU A 157 13.44 -13.25 -20.43
C LEU A 157 14.50 -14.35 -20.43
N HIS A 158 14.56 -15.14 -19.36
CA HIS A 158 15.52 -16.23 -19.23
C HIS A 158 15.27 -17.34 -20.25
N LEU A 159 14.03 -17.79 -20.39
CA LEU A 159 13.68 -18.86 -21.32
C LEU A 159 13.77 -18.43 -22.79
N HIS A 160 13.42 -17.19 -23.09
CA HIS A 160 13.63 -16.61 -24.42
C HIS A 160 15.12 -16.54 -24.76
N ALA A 161 15.98 -16.14 -23.81
CA ALA A 161 17.43 -16.13 -24.01
C ALA A 161 18.02 -17.55 -24.21
N LEU A 162 17.40 -18.57 -23.62
CA LEU A 162 17.75 -19.99 -23.82
C LEU A 162 17.17 -20.59 -25.12
N GLY A 163 16.32 -19.86 -25.86
CA GLY A 163 15.70 -20.31 -27.10
C GLY A 163 14.64 -21.41 -26.90
N VAL A 164 14.03 -21.49 -25.72
CA VAL A 164 13.06 -22.54 -25.34
C VAL A 164 11.60 -22.04 -25.43
N LEU A 165 11.42 -20.75 -25.74
CA LEU A 165 10.16 -20.10 -26.11
C LEU A 165 10.23 -19.67 -27.57
#